data_AF-A0A182NHY2-F1
#
_entry.id   AF-A0A182NHY2-F1
#
_cell.length_a   1.000
_cell.length_b   1.000
_cell.length_c   1.000
_cell.angle_alpha   90.00
_cell.angle_beta   90.00
_cell.angle_gamma   90.00
#
_symmetry.space_group_name_H-M   'P 1'
#
loop_
_entity.id
_entity.type
_entity.pdbx_description
1 polymer ?
#
loop_
_entity_poly.entity_id
_entity_poly.type
_entity_poly.pdbx_seq_one_letter_code
_entity_poly.pdbx_strand_id
1 'polypeptide(L)'
;MAKDRTLNITTLTAKDIRWPTSLGAHGSDAMVGSGDASQRDQLIAMTKRKRLPPCFQHTDPDYSCVYVTIATAEGLAGHGMTFTLGRGTDIVLLAVRAMKRLVEGRTTASIFERFGAFWRELTSDSQLRWIGPEKGVTHLAVAAIINALWDLWGRVRNVPVWQLLAEMEPEVSLFFRL
;
A
#
# COMPACT_ATOMS: atom_id res chain seq x y z
N MET A 1 -5.54 1.48 29.90
CA MET A 1 -5.82 2.07 28.57
C MET A 1 -7.15 2.79 28.62
N ALA A 2 -7.19 4.09 28.28
CA ALA A 2 -8.46 4.77 28.06
C ALA A 2 -9.21 4.02 26.93
N LYS A 3 -10.50 3.80 27.10
CA LYS A 3 -11.31 3.12 26.09
C LYS A 3 -11.38 4.04 24.88
N ASP A 4 -10.76 3.62 23.77
CA ASP A 4 -10.72 4.44 22.56
C ASP A 4 -12.14 4.80 22.13
N ARG A 5 -12.29 6.03 21.63
CA ARG A 5 -13.58 6.52 21.14
C ARG A 5 -14.03 5.62 19.98
N THR A 6 -15.18 5.00 20.13
CA THR A 6 -15.83 4.22 19.07
C THR A 6 -16.42 5.19 18.04
N LEU A 7 -15.96 5.09 16.80
CA LEU A 7 -16.38 5.91 15.67
C LEU A 7 -16.95 5.01 14.58
N ASN A 8 -17.96 5.49 13.86
CA ASN A 8 -18.55 4.75 12.75
C ASN A 8 -17.89 5.13 11.43
N ILE A 9 -17.34 4.15 10.72
CA ILE A 9 -16.76 4.36 9.39
C ILE A 9 -17.91 4.49 8.39
N THR A 10 -18.02 5.67 7.77
CA THR A 10 -19.09 5.97 6.82
C THR A 10 -18.65 5.76 5.39
N THR A 11 -17.43 6.20 5.06
CA THR A 11 -16.98 6.25 3.67
C THR A 11 -15.53 5.84 3.53
N LEU A 12 -15.24 4.97 2.56
CA LEU A 12 -13.91 4.74 2.03
C LEU A 12 -13.83 5.28 0.61
N THR A 13 -12.93 6.26 0.42
CA THR A 13 -12.62 6.86 -0.88
C THR A 13 -11.20 6.52 -1.29
N ALA A 14 -10.98 6.37 -2.60
CA ALA A 14 -9.67 6.07 -3.15
C ALA A 14 -9.43 6.87 -4.43
N LYS A 15 -8.20 7.38 -4.60
CA LYS A 15 -7.77 8.20 -5.73
C LYS A 15 -6.49 7.64 -6.33
N ASP A 16 -6.41 7.64 -7.66
CA ASP A 16 -5.17 7.39 -8.40
C ASP A 16 -4.43 8.73 -8.55
N ILE A 17 -3.23 8.80 -7.98
CA ILE A 17 -2.38 9.99 -8.03
C ILE A 17 -1.11 9.60 -8.76
N ARG A 18 -0.74 10.38 -9.77
CA ARG A 18 0.44 10.14 -10.60
C ARG A 18 1.24 11.42 -10.70
N TRP A 19 2.56 11.29 -10.56
CA TRP A 19 3.50 12.37 -10.75
C TRP A 19 4.38 12.04 -11.97
N PRO A 20 4.57 12.99 -12.91
CA PRO A 20 5.35 12.76 -14.13
C PRO A 20 6.86 12.83 -13.83
N THR A 21 7.34 11.97 -12.93
CA THR A 21 8.74 11.92 -12.48
C THR A 21 9.69 11.42 -13.56
N SER A 22 9.16 10.67 -14.54
CA SER A 22 9.90 10.23 -15.72
C SER A 22 10.47 11.38 -16.54
N LEU A 23 9.81 12.57 -16.54
CA LEU A 23 10.30 13.76 -17.24
C LEU A 23 11.65 14.25 -16.72
N GLY A 24 11.92 14.07 -15.42
CA GLY A 24 13.18 14.44 -14.78
C GLY A 24 14.14 13.27 -14.57
N ALA A 25 13.81 12.08 -15.10
CA ALA A 25 14.52 10.82 -14.85
C ALA A 25 14.69 10.48 -13.35
N HIS A 26 13.86 11.04 -12.47
CA HIS A 26 13.91 10.78 -11.03
C HIS A 26 13.45 9.36 -10.73
N GLY A 27 14.14 8.67 -9.82
CA GLY A 27 13.79 7.30 -9.44
C GLY A 27 14.28 6.21 -10.38
N SER A 28 15.04 6.60 -11.40
CA SER A 28 15.81 5.68 -12.25
C SER A 28 16.85 4.96 -11.41
N ASP A 29 16.80 3.62 -11.38
CA ASP A 29 17.81 2.81 -10.69
C ASP A 29 18.90 2.30 -11.65
N ALA A 30 19.86 1.50 -11.14
CA ALA A 30 21.06 1.02 -11.83
C ALA A 30 20.80 0.23 -13.14
N MET A 31 19.54 0.02 -13.53
CA MET A 31 19.16 -0.52 -14.83
C MET A 31 19.05 0.55 -15.93
N VAL A 32 19.12 1.85 -15.59
CA VAL A 32 19.36 2.92 -16.56
C VAL A 32 20.84 2.90 -16.87
N GLY A 33 21.23 2.12 -17.88
CA GLY A 33 22.57 2.28 -18.42
C GLY A 33 22.68 3.63 -19.10
N SER A 34 23.07 4.62 -18.32
CA SER A 34 23.81 5.80 -18.73
C SER A 34 25.26 5.44 -19.07
N GLY A 35 25.50 4.21 -19.55
CA GLY A 35 26.69 3.86 -20.29
C GLY A 35 26.38 4.20 -21.74
N ASP A 36 27.10 5.21 -22.24
CA ASP A 36 27.23 5.56 -23.64
C ASP A 36 27.05 4.32 -24.53
N ALA A 37 26.17 4.39 -25.53
CA ALA A 37 25.82 3.24 -26.37
C ALA A 37 27.08 2.54 -26.94
N SER A 38 28.18 3.29 -27.09
CA SER A 38 29.50 2.82 -27.50
C SER A 38 30.16 1.79 -26.55
N GLN A 39 29.99 1.93 -25.23
CA GLN A 39 30.60 1.02 -24.23
C GLN A 39 29.86 -0.31 -24.14
N ARG A 40 28.55 -0.32 -24.41
CA ARG A 40 27.73 -1.53 -24.44
C ARG A 40 28.11 -2.43 -25.61
N ASP A 41 28.38 -1.86 -26.78
CA ASP A 41 28.77 -2.61 -27.97
C ASP A 41 30.14 -3.30 -27.82
N GLN A 42 31.08 -2.67 -27.11
CA GLN A 42 32.40 -3.26 -26.83
C GLN A 42 32.34 -4.47 -25.88
N LEU A 43 31.50 -4.41 -24.84
CA LEU A 43 31.35 -5.51 -23.87
C LEU A 43 30.60 -6.72 -24.45
N ILE A 44 29.66 -6.47 -25.36
CA ILE A 44 28.91 -7.50 -26.10
C ILE A 44 29.82 -8.22 -27.10
N ALA A 45 30.73 -7.50 -27.77
CA ALA A 45 31.71 -8.08 -28.67
C ALA A 45 32.71 -9.01 -27.96
N MET A 46 33.09 -8.70 -26.71
CA MET A 46 34.05 -9.47 -25.92
C MET A 46 33.52 -10.80 -25.37
N THR A 47 32.22 -10.94 -25.12
CA THR A 47 31.70 -12.05 -24.28
C THR A 47 31.00 -13.17 -25.04
N LYS A 48 30.74 -13.04 -26.36
CA LYS A 48 30.05 -14.05 -27.21
C LYS A 48 28.78 -14.68 -26.58
N ARG A 49 28.12 -14.01 -25.63
CA ARG A 49 26.89 -14.51 -24.98
C ARG A 49 25.68 -14.15 -25.84
N LYS A 50 24.78 -15.12 -26.06
CA LYS A 50 23.45 -14.89 -26.66
C LYS A 50 22.75 -13.78 -25.87
N ARG A 51 22.15 -12.81 -26.57
CA ARG A 51 21.28 -11.77 -26.00
C ARG A 51 20.28 -12.43 -25.03
N LEU A 52 20.53 -12.35 -23.74
CA LEU A 52 19.44 -12.32 -22.77
C LEU A 52 19.01 -10.86 -22.74
N PRO A 53 17.71 -10.54 -22.94
CA PRO A 53 17.26 -9.19 -22.66
C PRO A 53 17.70 -8.87 -21.22
N PRO A 54 18.39 -7.75 -20.98
CA PRO A 54 18.63 -7.32 -19.61
C PRO A 54 17.29 -7.36 -18.88
N CYS A 55 17.30 -7.83 -17.63
CA CYS A 55 16.17 -7.67 -16.73
C CYS A 55 16.03 -6.17 -16.43
N PHE A 56 15.70 -5.37 -17.44
CA PHE A 56 15.48 -3.93 -17.39
C PHE A 56 14.25 -3.72 -16.51
N GLN A 57 14.47 -3.29 -15.27
CA GLN A 57 13.36 -2.91 -14.41
C GLN A 57 13.41 -1.39 -14.21
N HIS A 58 12.32 -0.75 -14.66
CA HIS A 58 11.92 0.64 -14.43
C HIS A 58 12.81 1.75 -15.04
N THR A 59 12.82 1.85 -16.38
CA THR A 59 13.53 2.89 -17.15
C THR A 59 12.85 4.26 -17.15
N ASP A 60 11.54 4.29 -16.93
CA ASP A 60 10.66 5.45 -17.06
C ASP A 60 9.63 5.47 -15.91
N PRO A 61 10.06 5.52 -14.62
CA PRO A 61 9.12 5.47 -13.52
C PRO A 61 8.34 6.78 -13.40
N ASP A 62 7.03 6.70 -13.58
CA ASP A 62 6.09 7.71 -13.07
C ASP A 62 5.68 7.29 -11.67
N TYR A 63 6.15 8.00 -10.65
CA TYR A 63 5.77 7.74 -9.29
C TYR A 63 4.25 7.91 -9.18
N SER A 64 3.60 6.85 -8.72
CA SER A 64 2.15 6.82 -8.59
C SER A 64 1.76 6.19 -7.28
N CYS A 65 0.63 6.59 -6.74
CA CYS A 65 0.06 5.91 -5.58
C CYS A 65 -1.46 5.82 -5.69
N VAL A 66 -1.99 4.78 -5.05
CA VAL A 66 -3.41 4.77 -4.70
C VAL A 66 -3.52 5.36 -3.31
N TYR A 67 -4.16 6.53 -3.22
CA TYR A 67 -4.39 7.23 -1.98
C TYR A 67 -5.79 6.92 -1.46
N VAL A 68 -5.87 6.40 -0.23
CA VAL A 68 -7.09 5.96 0.44
C VAL A 68 -7.40 6.90 1.59
N THR A 69 -8.67 7.28 1.71
CA THR A 69 -9.19 8.07 2.83
C THR A 69 -10.42 7.38 3.41
N ILE A 70 -10.36 7.08 4.70
CA ILE A 70 -11.43 6.46 5.47
C ILE A 70 -12.02 7.54 6.38
N ALA A 71 -13.25 7.95 6.12
CA ALA A 71 -13.96 8.98 6.89
C ALA A 71 -14.92 8.34 7.91
N THR A 72 -15.03 8.96 9.07
CA THR A 72 -15.99 8.58 10.11
C THR A 72 -17.14 9.59 10.21
N ALA A 73 -18.26 9.18 10.80
CA ALA A 73 -19.44 10.03 10.98
C ALA A 73 -19.16 11.29 11.81
N GLU A 74 -18.14 11.21 12.67
CA GLU A 74 -17.76 12.24 13.63
C GLU A 74 -16.74 13.24 13.06
N GLY A 75 -16.44 13.16 11.76
CA GLY A 75 -15.57 14.10 11.06
C GLY A 75 -14.08 13.81 11.12
N LEU A 76 -13.67 12.70 11.74
CA LEU A 76 -12.28 12.23 11.68
C LEU A 76 -12.07 11.42 10.39
N ALA A 77 -10.85 11.51 9.84
CA ALA A 77 -10.47 10.76 8.66
C ALA A 77 -9.06 10.21 8.81
N GLY A 78 -8.87 8.95 8.38
CA GLY A 78 -7.57 8.32 8.26
C GLY A 78 -7.10 8.25 6.83
N HIS A 79 -5.80 8.40 6.63
CA HIS A 79 -5.16 8.52 5.33
C HIS A 79 -4.08 7.45 5.15
N GLY A 80 -4.13 6.75 4.03
CA GLY A 80 -3.17 5.71 3.70
C GLY A 80 -2.87 5.72 2.22
N MET A 81 -1.74 5.14 1.85
CA MET A 81 -1.39 4.96 0.44
C MET A 81 -0.61 3.67 0.22
N THR A 82 -0.62 3.23 -1.03
CA THR A 82 0.30 2.21 -1.54
C THR A 82 0.99 2.74 -2.80
N PHE A 83 2.28 2.46 -2.92
CA PHE A 83 3.14 3.00 -3.96
C PHE A 83 3.20 2.08 -5.18
N THR A 84 3.27 2.69 -6.36
CA THR A 84 3.31 2.05 -7.68
C THR A 84 4.15 2.91 -8.65
N LEU A 85 4.45 2.38 -9.84
CA LEU A 85 5.30 3.04 -10.84
C LEU A 85 4.54 3.27 -12.15
N GLY A 86 3.48 4.09 -12.11
CA GLY A 86 2.81 4.56 -13.32
C GLY A 86 1.67 3.67 -13.78
N ARG A 87 1.93 2.84 -14.81
CA ARG A 87 0.90 1.96 -15.39
C ARG A 87 0.50 0.88 -14.37
N GLY A 88 -0.80 0.60 -14.27
CA GLY A 88 -1.34 -0.41 -13.35
C GLY A 88 -1.77 0.12 -11.98
N THR A 89 -1.51 1.40 -11.66
CA THR A 89 -2.06 2.05 -10.45
C THR A 89 -3.59 2.01 -10.43
N ASP A 90 -4.22 2.14 -11.60
CA ASP A 90 -5.66 2.04 -11.81
C ASP A 90 -6.21 0.66 -11.44
N ILE A 91 -5.45 -0.41 -11.67
CA ILE A 91 -5.84 -1.77 -11.28
C ILE A 91 -5.85 -1.90 -9.75
N VAL A 92 -4.84 -1.34 -9.07
CA VAL A 92 -4.79 -1.30 -7.60
C VAL A 92 -5.95 -0.46 -7.05
N LEU A 93 -6.30 0.65 -7.71
CA LEU A 93 -7.46 1.47 -7.34
C LEU A 93 -8.77 0.66 -7.40
N LEU A 94 -8.96 -0.12 -8.47
CA LEU A 94 -10.13 -0.99 -8.61
C LEU A 94 -10.19 -2.06 -7.52
N ALA A 95 -9.03 -2.64 -7.15
CA ALA A 95 -8.96 -3.60 -6.05
C ALA A 95 -9.38 -2.97 -4.70
N VAL A 96 -8.92 -1.75 -4.40
CA VAL A 96 -9.37 -1.01 -3.20
C VAL A 96 -10.88 -0.78 -3.23
N ARG A 97 -11.44 -0.38 -4.38
CA ARG A 97 -12.88 -0.16 -4.54
C ARG A 97 -13.69 -1.44 -4.33
N ALA A 98 -13.19 -2.61 -4.75
CA ALA A 98 -13.84 -3.89 -4.51
C ALA A 98 -13.86 -4.30 -3.01
N MET A 99 -12.86 -3.87 -2.25
CA MET A 99 -12.74 -4.14 -0.80
C MET A 99 -13.54 -3.16 0.07
N LYS A 100 -14.04 -2.06 -0.50
CA LYS A 100 -14.80 -1.00 0.18
C LYS A 100 -15.89 -1.53 1.13
N ARG A 101 -16.68 -2.50 0.67
CA ARG A 101 -17.77 -3.15 1.42
C ARG A 101 -17.33 -3.87 2.69
N LEU A 102 -16.05 -4.26 2.79
CA LEU A 102 -15.51 -4.93 3.98
C LEU A 102 -15.21 -3.94 5.10
N VAL A 103 -15.05 -2.66 4.77
CA VAL A 103 -14.61 -1.61 5.69
C VAL A 103 -15.76 -0.69 6.10
N GLU A 104 -16.59 -0.28 5.14
CA GLU A 104 -17.71 0.63 5.41
C GLU A 104 -18.78 0.01 6.30
N GLY A 105 -19.38 0.83 7.17
CA GLY A 105 -20.41 0.40 8.13
C GLY A 105 -19.84 -0.27 9.39
N ARG A 106 -18.52 -0.48 9.48
CA ARG A 106 -17.87 -0.97 10.71
C ARG A 106 -17.54 0.15 11.68
N THR A 107 -17.33 -0.23 12.93
CA THR A 107 -16.90 0.70 13.99
C THR A 107 -15.39 0.56 14.23
N THR A 108 -14.73 1.65 14.60
CA THR A 108 -13.30 1.64 14.93
C THR A 108 -12.99 0.68 16.07
N ALA A 109 -13.85 0.59 17.09
CA ALA A 109 -13.68 -0.38 18.18
C ALA A 109 -13.69 -1.83 17.66
N SER A 110 -14.63 -2.19 16.78
CA SER A 110 -14.70 -3.55 16.23
C SER A 110 -13.45 -3.96 15.45
N ILE A 111 -12.76 -2.98 14.86
CA ILE A 111 -11.54 -3.19 14.09
C ILE A 111 -10.31 -3.19 15.01
N PHE A 112 -10.12 -2.14 15.81
CA PHE A 112 -8.90 -1.94 16.61
C PHE A 112 -8.77 -2.92 17.79
N GLU A 113 -9.88 -3.37 18.38
CA GLU A 113 -9.84 -4.43 19.42
C GLU A 113 -9.38 -5.78 18.86
N ARG A 114 -9.54 -6.02 17.56
CA ARG A 114 -9.25 -7.31 16.89
C ARG A 114 -8.49 -7.10 15.57
N PHE A 115 -7.50 -6.22 15.58
CA PHE A 115 -6.88 -5.72 14.35
C PHE A 115 -6.27 -6.83 13.48
N GLY A 116 -5.60 -7.81 14.10
CA GLY A 116 -5.05 -8.97 13.38
C GLY A 116 -6.13 -9.88 12.76
N ALA A 117 -7.28 -10.02 13.40
CA ALA A 117 -8.40 -10.77 12.84
C ALA A 117 -9.05 -10.02 11.66
N PHE A 118 -9.17 -8.70 11.77
CA PHE A 118 -9.66 -7.85 10.68
C PHE A 118 -8.71 -7.88 9.46
N TRP A 119 -7.39 -7.87 9.69
CA TRP A 119 -6.40 -8.10 8.63
C TRP A 119 -6.65 -9.42 7.89
N ARG A 120 -6.83 -10.52 8.64
CA ARG A 120 -7.13 -11.84 8.06
C ARG A 120 -8.44 -11.83 7.30
N GLU A 121 -9.46 -11.14 7.80
CA GLU A 121 -10.74 -10.98 7.10
C GLU A 121 -10.55 -10.30 5.74
N LEU A 122 -9.73 -9.24 5.67
CA LEU A 122 -9.41 -8.56 4.42
C LEU A 122 -8.59 -9.44 3.45
N THR A 123 -7.57 -10.14 3.95
CA THR A 123 -6.69 -10.96 3.09
C THR A 123 -7.28 -12.32 2.71
N SER A 124 -8.21 -12.84 3.51
CA SER A 124 -8.81 -14.17 3.35
C SER A 124 -10.21 -14.14 2.76
N ASP A 125 -10.67 -13.00 2.23
CA ASP A 125 -11.89 -12.94 1.43
C ASP A 125 -11.85 -14.02 0.34
N SER A 126 -12.85 -14.90 0.35
CA SER A 126 -12.79 -16.16 -0.39
C SER A 126 -12.58 -15.98 -1.89
N GLN A 127 -13.12 -14.91 -2.46
CA GLN A 127 -13.03 -14.62 -3.89
C GLN A 127 -11.78 -13.79 -4.20
N LEU A 128 -11.51 -12.74 -3.42
CA LEU A 128 -10.38 -11.84 -3.68
C LEU A 128 -9.03 -12.50 -3.40
N ARG A 129 -8.96 -13.46 -2.47
CA ARG A 129 -7.75 -14.23 -2.16
C ARG A 129 -7.23 -15.01 -3.37
N TRP A 130 -8.10 -15.43 -4.28
CA TRP A 130 -7.71 -16.17 -5.48
C TRP A 130 -6.83 -15.34 -6.44
N ILE A 131 -6.93 -14.01 -6.38
CA ILE A 131 -6.21 -13.08 -7.27
C ILE A 131 -4.74 -12.91 -6.86
N GLY A 132 -4.32 -13.42 -5.70
CA GLY A 132 -2.92 -13.38 -5.30
C GLY A 132 -2.76 -13.54 -3.79
N PRO A 133 -2.86 -14.76 -3.22
CA PRO A 133 -2.85 -14.91 -1.78
C PRO A 133 -1.60 -14.22 -1.20
N GLU A 134 -1.86 -13.17 -0.41
CA GLU A 134 -0.86 -12.34 0.26
C GLU A 134 0.24 -11.76 -0.66
N LYS A 135 -0.10 -11.44 -1.92
CA LYS A 135 0.84 -10.79 -2.86
C LYS A 135 0.14 -9.97 -3.94
N GLY A 136 0.92 -9.15 -4.65
CA GLY A 136 0.47 -8.43 -5.84
C GLY A 136 -0.60 -7.37 -5.56
N VAL A 137 -1.46 -7.12 -6.55
CA VAL A 137 -2.43 -6.02 -6.57
C VAL A 137 -3.37 -6.03 -5.36
N THR A 138 -3.94 -7.20 -5.04
CA THR A 138 -4.86 -7.37 -3.91
C THR A 138 -4.18 -7.00 -2.59
N HIS A 139 -2.92 -7.40 -2.41
CA HIS A 139 -2.19 -7.10 -1.18
C HIS A 139 -1.74 -5.63 -1.10
N LEU A 140 -1.41 -5.00 -2.24
CA LEU A 140 -1.16 -3.55 -2.28
C LEU A 140 -2.41 -2.75 -1.90
N ALA A 141 -3.59 -3.17 -2.36
CA ALA A 141 -4.86 -2.55 -1.99
C ALA A 141 -5.12 -2.68 -0.47
N VAL A 142 -4.92 -3.88 0.08
CA VAL A 142 -5.03 -4.13 1.52
C VAL A 142 -4.05 -3.27 2.33
N ALA A 143 -2.80 -3.13 1.88
CA ALA A 143 -1.80 -2.28 2.52
C ALA A 143 -2.26 -0.80 2.60
N ALA A 144 -2.82 -0.25 1.52
CA ALA A 144 -3.33 1.12 1.51
C ALA A 144 -4.45 1.34 2.54
N ILE A 145 -5.37 0.36 2.66
CA ILE A 145 -6.49 0.40 3.61
C ILE A 145 -5.98 0.31 5.05
N ILE A 146 -5.07 -0.63 5.35
CA ILE A 146 -4.53 -0.76 6.70
C ILE A 146 -3.72 0.45 7.12
N ASN A 147 -2.91 1.02 6.23
CA ASN A 147 -2.18 2.24 6.52
C ASN A 147 -3.14 3.39 6.87
N ALA A 148 -4.28 3.49 6.16
CA ALA A 148 -5.32 4.48 6.48
C ALA A 148 -5.97 4.24 7.85
N LEU A 149 -6.17 2.98 8.24
CA LEU A 149 -6.71 2.63 9.55
C LEU A 149 -5.71 2.92 10.69
N TRP A 150 -4.41 2.70 10.47
CA TRP A 150 -3.37 3.09 11.42
C TRP A 150 -3.31 4.60 11.64
N ASP A 151 -3.37 5.39 10.56
CA ASP A 151 -3.44 6.85 10.66
C ASP A 151 -4.72 7.30 11.38
N LEU A 152 -5.88 6.67 11.08
CA LEU A 152 -7.12 6.95 11.79
C LEU A 152 -6.97 6.68 13.29
N TRP A 153 -6.36 5.55 13.67
CA TRP A 153 -6.14 5.21 15.07
C TRP A 153 -5.28 6.24 15.79
N GLY A 154 -4.18 6.67 15.16
CA GLY A 154 -3.31 7.72 15.69
C GLY A 154 -4.08 9.02 15.93
N ARG A 155 -4.94 9.40 14.97
CA ARG A 155 -5.79 10.59 15.10
C ARG A 155 -6.86 10.46 16.18
N VAL A 156 -7.48 9.29 16.33
CA VAL A 156 -8.44 9.03 17.43
C VAL A 156 -7.79 9.23 18.79
N ARG A 157 -6.54 8.78 18.94
CA ARG A 157 -5.77 8.92 20.19
C ARG A 157 -4.95 10.21 20.28
N ASN A 158 -4.95 11.03 19.24
CA ASN A 158 -4.14 12.23 19.12
C ASN A 158 -2.64 12.01 19.38
N VAL A 159 -2.10 10.91 18.85
CA VAL A 159 -0.67 10.56 18.94
C VAL A 159 -0.16 10.10 17.58
N PRO A 160 1.15 10.27 17.29
CA PRO A 160 1.73 9.74 16.07
C PRO A 160 1.77 8.20 16.09
N VAL A 161 1.72 7.57 14.92
CA VAL A 161 1.66 6.10 14.78
C VAL A 161 2.86 5.39 15.42
N TRP A 162 4.06 5.98 15.40
CA TRP A 162 5.23 5.38 16.06
C TRP A 162 5.05 5.29 17.58
N GLN A 163 4.37 6.27 18.19
CA GLN A 163 4.09 6.28 19.61
C GLN A 163 2.98 5.27 19.94
N LEU A 164 1.96 5.12 19.07
CA LEU A 164 0.97 4.05 19.21
C LEU A 164 1.64 2.68 19.34
N LEU A 165 2.59 2.38 18.44
CA LEU A 165 3.31 1.11 18.42
C LEU A 165 4.22 0.93 19.64
N ALA A 166 4.89 2.00 20.07
CA ALA A 166 5.77 1.97 21.23
C ALA A 166 5.02 1.79 22.56
N GLU A 167 3.78 2.28 22.65
CA GLU A 167 2.92 2.18 23.84
C GLU A 167 2.02 0.94 23.86
N MET A 168 2.02 0.14 22.78
CA MET A 168 1.28 -1.11 22.76
C MET A 168 1.96 -2.13 23.68
N GLU A 169 1.20 -2.62 24.66
CA GLU A 169 1.62 -3.76 25.50
C GLU A 169 2.09 -4.91 24.59
N PRO A 170 3.17 -5.64 24.93
CA PRO A 170 3.69 -6.72 24.10
C PRO A 170 2.62 -7.77 23.72
N GLU A 171 1.66 -7.99 24.60
CA GLU A 171 0.51 -8.89 24.41
C GLU A 171 -0.52 -8.36 23.40
N VAL A 172 -0.62 -7.04 23.26
CA VAL A 172 -1.47 -6.31 22.29
C VAL A 172 -0.70 -6.02 20.99
N SER A 173 0.64 -5.91 21.05
CA SER A 173 1.54 -5.83 19.88
C SER A 173 1.50 -7.08 19.00
N LEU A 174 0.81 -8.14 19.46
CA LEU A 174 0.44 -9.32 18.69
C LEU A 174 -0.62 -9.01 17.60
N PHE A 175 -0.29 -8.05 16.74
CA PHE A 175 -0.48 -8.19 15.29
C PHE A 175 -0.07 -9.61 14.80
N PHE A 176 0.78 -10.31 15.57
CA PHE A 176 1.36 -11.64 15.35
C PHE A 176 0.73 -12.83 16.09
N ARG A 177 -0.45 -12.75 16.73
CA ARG A 177 -1.15 -13.98 17.18
C ARG A 177 -1.77 -14.64 15.95
N LEU A 178 -0.92 -15.28 15.13
CA LEU A 178 -1.29 -16.19 14.04
C LEU A 178 -2.30 -17.22 14.55
#